data_AF-A0A3D9H304-F1
#
_entry.id   AF-A0A3D9H304-F1
#
_cell.length_a   1.000
_cell.length_b   1.000
_cell.length_c   1.000
_cell.angle_alpha   90.00
_cell.angle_beta   90.00
_cell.angle_gamma   90.00
#
_symmetry.space_group_name_H-M   'P 1'
#
loop_
_entity.id
_entity.type
_entity.pdbx_description
1 polymer ?
#
loop_
_entity_poly.entity_id
_entity_poly.type
_entity_poly.pdbx_seq_one_letter_code
_entity_poly.pdbx_strand_id
1 'polypeptide(L)'
;MTKNICTLLILFATLINYGQNFTLIKNNNPKAKELKHSLNQTKDSLLLGSDTKILHAEIFNEDFEKIVLIDGFKAQISLEHIPEGKFVVEVKLADKVIIMGLMRYDIHTDEANSEMSDKNHTIAEGKGMMLDESLNVIKTVPNKSIVFILTGSNAKQQTKKNQKFYWVVTKVNNESGSCKTMKLMDEEAVGRLILRHKQELNSVSGKLNELTVWEVYNTTEFMEHQMTNPNFFYSLTSDLFNTTPYYSTHAKVANL
;
A
#
# COMPACT_ATOMS: atom_id res chain seq x y z
N MET A 1 -50.49 14.96 -8.98
CA MET A 1 -49.72 13.70 -8.80
C MET A 1 -48.34 13.73 -9.47
N THR A 2 -48.15 14.43 -10.58
CA THR A 2 -46.87 14.52 -11.31
C THR A 2 -45.75 15.25 -10.57
N LYS A 3 -46.06 16.29 -9.78
CA LYS A 3 -45.05 17.05 -9.01
C LYS A 3 -44.32 16.20 -7.96
N ASN A 4 -45.01 15.27 -7.30
CA ASN A 4 -44.42 14.41 -6.27
C ASN A 4 -43.52 13.31 -6.85
N ILE A 5 -43.77 12.89 -8.10
CA ILE A 5 -42.94 11.94 -8.84
C ILE A 5 -41.63 12.59 -9.28
N CYS A 6 -41.68 13.85 -9.73
CA CYS A 6 -40.48 14.61 -10.09
C CYS A 6 -39.57 14.84 -8.87
N THR A 7 -40.13 15.16 -7.70
CA THR A 7 -39.32 15.32 -6.48
C THR A 7 -38.68 14.01 -6.03
N LEU A 8 -39.36 12.86 -6.20
CA LEU A 8 -38.80 11.55 -5.87
C LEU A 8 -37.65 11.16 -6.82
N LEU A 9 -37.77 11.48 -8.11
CA LEU A 9 -36.72 11.25 -9.12
C LEU A 9 -35.47 12.11 -8.88
N ILE A 10 -35.65 13.37 -8.45
CA ILE A 10 -34.53 14.26 -8.10
C ILE A 10 -33.81 13.76 -6.84
N LEU A 11 -34.55 13.22 -5.85
CA LEU A 11 -33.97 12.65 -4.63
C LEU A 11 -33.19 11.34 -4.89
N PHE A 12 -33.60 10.56 -5.88
CA PHE A 12 -32.87 9.33 -6.28
C PHE A 12 -31.60 9.63 -7.07
N ALA A 13 -31.58 10.72 -7.84
CA ALA A 13 -30.43 11.12 -8.65
C ALA A 13 -29.23 11.61 -7.82
N THR A 14 -29.46 12.14 -6.62
CA THR A 14 -28.38 12.60 -5.72
C THR A 14 -27.65 11.47 -5.01
N LEU A 15 -28.17 10.22 -5.05
CA LEU A 15 -27.55 9.05 -4.42
C LEU A 15 -26.48 8.36 -5.28
N ILE A 16 -26.26 8.77 -6.54
CA ILE A 16 -25.43 8.03 -7.52
C ILE A 16 -24.01 8.63 -7.68
N ASN A 17 -23.63 9.65 -6.90
CA ASN A 17 -22.33 10.35 -7.08
C ASN A 17 -21.25 9.96 -6.06
N TYR A 18 -21.23 8.71 -5.58
CA TYR A 18 -20.07 8.17 -4.86
C TYR A 18 -19.22 7.33 -5.82
N GLY A 19 -18.66 7.98 -6.84
CA GLY A 19 -17.58 7.38 -7.62
C GLY A 19 -16.33 7.28 -6.75
N GLN A 20 -15.70 6.10 -6.70
CA GLN A 20 -14.47 5.94 -5.93
C GLN A 20 -13.35 6.76 -6.60
N ASN A 21 -12.56 7.51 -5.84
CA ASN A 21 -11.53 8.42 -6.37
C ASN A 21 -10.24 7.70 -6.77
N PHE A 22 -10.37 6.67 -7.60
CA PHE A 22 -9.22 5.97 -8.13
C PHE A 22 -8.68 6.66 -9.36
N THR A 23 -7.36 6.76 -9.41
CA THR A 23 -6.59 7.17 -10.59
C THR A 23 -5.64 6.05 -10.96
N LEU A 24 -5.71 5.61 -12.21
CA LEU A 24 -4.83 4.57 -12.74
C LEU A 24 -3.71 5.22 -13.56
N ILE A 25 -2.47 5.00 -13.14
CA ILE A 25 -1.29 5.38 -13.90
C ILE A 25 -1.02 4.26 -14.90
N LYS A 26 -1.33 4.55 -16.16
CA LYS A 26 -1.22 3.59 -17.25
C LYS A 26 0.23 3.23 -17.53
N ASN A 27 0.47 1.95 -17.85
CA ASN A 27 1.74 1.50 -18.38
C ASN A 27 1.79 1.76 -19.89
N ASN A 28 2.67 2.69 -20.30
CA ASN A 28 2.85 3.08 -21.71
C ASN A 28 4.05 2.38 -22.37
N ASN A 29 4.62 1.35 -21.75
CA ASN A 29 5.77 0.63 -22.30
C ASN A 29 5.34 -0.15 -23.57
N PRO A 30 5.98 0.06 -24.72
CA PRO A 30 5.65 -0.68 -25.96
C PRO A 30 5.76 -2.20 -25.83
N LYS A 31 6.60 -2.69 -24.91
CA LYS A 31 6.76 -4.14 -24.63
C LYS A 31 5.61 -4.73 -23.81
N ALA A 32 4.74 -3.89 -23.25
CA ALA A 32 3.60 -4.25 -22.42
C ALA A 32 2.24 -3.91 -23.08
N LYS A 33 2.25 -3.53 -24.37
CA LYS A 33 1.07 -3.06 -25.12
C LYS A 33 -0.09 -4.07 -25.20
N GLU A 34 0.20 -5.35 -25.01
CA GLU A 34 -0.77 -6.44 -25.02
C GLU A 34 -1.70 -6.42 -23.80
N LEU A 35 -1.34 -5.76 -22.71
CA LEU A 35 -2.21 -5.60 -21.54
C LEU A 35 -2.97 -4.27 -21.63
N LYS A 36 -4.23 -4.37 -22.03
CA LYS A 36 -5.20 -3.28 -21.97
C LYS A 36 -5.72 -3.15 -20.55
N HIS A 37 -5.64 -1.94 -20.01
CA HIS A 37 -6.02 -1.65 -18.63
C HIS A 37 -6.73 -0.29 -18.54
N SER A 38 -7.81 -0.26 -17.78
CA SER A 38 -8.60 0.95 -17.54
C SER A 38 -9.42 0.80 -16.27
N LEU A 39 -9.83 1.92 -15.69
CA LEU A 39 -10.91 1.92 -14.71
C LEU A 39 -12.26 1.86 -15.43
N ASN A 40 -13.27 1.30 -14.77
CA ASN A 40 -14.65 1.40 -15.24
C ASN A 40 -15.22 2.83 -15.04
N GLN A 41 -16.45 3.07 -15.50
CA GLN A 41 -17.07 4.40 -15.49
C GLN A 41 -17.20 5.00 -14.08
N THR A 42 -17.53 4.18 -13.08
CA THR A 42 -17.67 4.56 -11.67
C THR A 42 -16.33 4.59 -10.92
N LYS A 43 -15.23 4.21 -11.59
CA LYS A 43 -13.87 4.10 -11.05
C LYS A 43 -13.76 3.16 -9.84
N ASP A 44 -14.71 2.25 -9.65
CA ASP A 44 -14.71 1.27 -8.56
C ASP A 44 -14.07 -0.07 -8.93
N SER A 45 -13.73 -0.26 -10.20
CA SER A 45 -13.18 -1.53 -10.70
C SER A 45 -12.05 -1.28 -11.70
N LEU A 46 -10.99 -2.09 -11.59
CA LEU A 46 -9.93 -2.19 -12.58
C LEU A 46 -10.29 -3.25 -13.62
N LEU A 47 -10.39 -2.82 -14.87
CA LEU A 47 -10.64 -3.66 -16.04
C LEU A 47 -9.30 -4.04 -16.66
N LEU A 48 -9.05 -5.34 -16.79
CA LEU A 48 -7.88 -5.90 -17.45
C LEU A 48 -8.33 -6.72 -18.65
N GLY A 49 -7.62 -6.57 -19.76
CA GLY A 49 -7.75 -7.41 -20.94
C GLY A 49 -6.39 -7.65 -21.55
N SER A 50 -6.08 -8.89 -21.92
CA SER A 50 -4.83 -9.21 -22.59
C SER A 50 -5.02 -10.16 -23.76
N ASP A 51 -4.13 -10.05 -24.73
CA ASP A 51 -4.03 -11.01 -25.83
C ASP A 51 -3.42 -12.34 -25.37
N THR A 52 -2.74 -12.36 -24.21
CA THR A 52 -2.20 -13.57 -23.57
C THR A 52 -2.92 -13.87 -22.26
N LYS A 53 -2.71 -15.07 -21.70
CA LYS A 53 -3.38 -15.50 -20.48
C LYS A 53 -2.86 -14.70 -19.27
N ILE A 54 -3.78 -14.05 -18.55
CA ILE A 54 -3.56 -13.40 -17.26
C ILE A 54 -3.69 -14.47 -16.19
N LEU A 55 -2.60 -14.71 -15.45
CA LEU A 55 -2.57 -15.72 -14.38
C LEU A 55 -3.18 -15.13 -13.10
N HIS A 56 -2.67 -14.00 -12.65
CA HIS A 56 -3.18 -13.26 -11.50
C HIS A 56 -2.80 -11.78 -11.57
N ALA A 57 -3.46 -10.99 -10.73
CA ALA A 57 -3.11 -9.60 -10.46
C ALA A 57 -2.96 -9.38 -8.97
N GLU A 58 -2.02 -8.53 -8.58
CA GLU A 58 -1.73 -8.16 -7.21
C GLU A 58 -1.77 -6.63 -7.10
N ILE A 59 -2.44 -6.12 -6.07
CA ILE A 59 -2.49 -4.70 -5.73
C ILE A 59 -1.94 -4.57 -4.32
N PHE A 60 -0.84 -3.85 -4.14
CA PHE A 60 -0.19 -3.75 -2.84
C PHE A 60 0.46 -2.40 -2.58
N ASN A 61 0.65 -2.10 -1.30
CA ASN A 61 1.52 -1.07 -0.76
C ASN A 61 2.21 -1.61 0.52
N GLU A 62 2.77 -0.75 1.36
CA GLU A 62 3.44 -1.17 2.60
C GLU A 62 2.50 -1.87 3.60
N ASP A 63 1.22 -1.48 3.64
CA ASP A 63 0.26 -1.88 4.69
C ASP A 63 -0.93 -2.71 4.16
N PHE A 64 -1.00 -2.96 2.85
CA PHE A 64 -2.14 -3.59 2.18
C PHE A 64 -1.69 -4.45 1.02
N GLU A 65 -2.29 -5.63 0.88
CA GLU A 65 -2.06 -6.55 -0.23
C GLU A 65 -3.39 -7.20 -0.64
N LYS A 66 -3.66 -7.24 -1.95
CA LYS A 66 -4.81 -7.90 -2.54
C LYS A 66 -4.38 -8.69 -3.77
N ILE A 67 -4.51 -10.01 -3.69
CA ILE A 67 -4.23 -10.93 -4.80
C ILE A 67 -5.54 -11.42 -5.41
N VAL A 68 -5.63 -11.41 -6.73
CA VAL A 68 -6.78 -11.93 -7.49
C VAL A 68 -6.29 -12.95 -8.52
N LEU A 69 -6.68 -14.21 -8.32
CA LEU A 69 -6.47 -15.28 -9.31
C LEU A 69 -7.50 -15.13 -10.43
N ILE A 70 -7.04 -15.12 -11.68
CA ILE A 70 -7.88 -14.84 -12.86
C ILE A 70 -7.91 -16.05 -13.78
N ASP A 71 -6.73 -16.55 -14.16
CA ASP A 71 -6.54 -17.63 -15.13
C ASP A 71 -7.35 -17.48 -16.44
N GLY A 72 -7.28 -16.29 -17.06
CA GLY A 72 -8.10 -15.94 -18.24
C GLY A 72 -7.58 -14.74 -19.01
N PHE A 73 -8.29 -14.32 -20.06
CA PHE A 73 -7.85 -13.20 -20.94
C PHE A 73 -8.42 -11.84 -20.55
N LYS A 74 -9.45 -11.84 -19.68
CA LYS A 74 -10.11 -10.62 -19.19
C LYS A 74 -10.41 -10.78 -17.71
N ALA A 75 -10.30 -9.68 -16.98
CA ALA A 75 -10.68 -9.63 -15.57
C ALA A 75 -11.29 -8.27 -15.23
N GLN A 76 -12.21 -8.30 -14.27
CA GLN A 76 -12.67 -7.12 -13.58
C GLN A 76 -12.35 -7.29 -12.10
N ILE A 77 -11.48 -6.43 -11.58
CA ILE A 77 -11.03 -6.46 -10.20
C ILE A 77 -11.74 -5.33 -9.47
N SER A 78 -12.60 -5.68 -8.50
CA SER A 78 -13.21 -4.67 -7.61
C SER A 78 -12.12 -3.97 -6.80
N LEU A 79 -12.17 -2.64 -6.74
CA LEU A 79 -11.31 -1.77 -5.93
C LEU A 79 -11.97 -1.40 -4.60
N GLU A 80 -13.12 -2.00 -4.30
CA GLU A 80 -13.79 -1.86 -3.02
C GLU A 80 -12.89 -2.33 -1.87
N HIS A 81 -12.97 -1.62 -0.75
CA HIS A 81 -12.20 -1.85 0.48
C HIS A 81 -10.68 -1.63 0.37
N ILE A 82 -10.16 -1.14 -0.76
CA ILE A 82 -8.76 -0.69 -0.83
C ILE A 82 -8.65 0.64 -0.08
N PRO A 83 -7.73 0.80 0.90
CA PRO A 83 -7.59 2.04 1.66
C PRO A 83 -7.10 3.20 0.79
N GLU A 84 -7.08 4.41 1.36
CA GLU A 84 -6.46 5.57 0.70
C GLU A 84 -4.95 5.37 0.57
N GLY A 85 -4.39 5.89 -0.52
CA GLY A 85 -2.95 5.83 -0.74
C GLY A 85 -2.53 5.49 -2.17
N LYS A 86 -1.23 5.20 -2.30
CA LYS A 86 -0.58 4.85 -3.56
C LYS A 86 -0.27 3.36 -3.53
N PHE A 87 -0.66 2.66 -4.58
CA PHE A 87 -0.54 1.22 -4.73
C PHE A 87 0.22 0.89 -6.00
N VAL A 88 0.96 -0.20 -5.93
CA VAL A 88 1.54 -0.86 -7.09
C VAL A 88 0.58 -1.96 -7.52
N VAL A 89 0.30 -2.03 -8.82
CA VAL A 89 -0.48 -3.10 -9.42
C VAL A 89 0.44 -3.94 -10.29
N GLU A 90 0.64 -5.20 -9.93
CA GLU A 90 1.38 -6.17 -10.72
C GLU A 90 0.41 -7.14 -11.38
N VAL A 91 0.49 -7.25 -12.71
CA VAL A 91 -0.30 -8.21 -13.48
C VAL A 91 0.64 -9.23 -14.08
N LYS A 92 0.48 -10.49 -13.65
CA LYS A 92 1.26 -11.62 -14.16
C LYS A 92 0.57 -12.25 -15.36
N LEU A 93 1.19 -12.12 -16.52
CA LEU A 93 0.86 -12.85 -17.73
C LEU A 93 1.65 -14.17 -17.77
N ALA A 94 1.38 -15.01 -18.77
CA ALA A 94 2.07 -16.28 -18.95
C ALA A 94 3.59 -16.12 -19.17
N ASP A 95 4.01 -15.04 -19.83
CA ASP A 95 5.39 -14.81 -20.27
C ASP A 95 6.07 -13.61 -19.59
N LYS A 96 5.32 -12.68 -18.98
CA LYS A 96 5.88 -11.48 -18.33
C LYS A 96 5.02 -10.93 -17.20
N VAL A 97 5.59 -9.99 -16.44
CA VAL A 97 4.88 -9.22 -15.41
C VAL A 97 4.83 -7.76 -15.84
N ILE A 98 3.65 -7.15 -15.73
CA ILE A 98 3.42 -5.75 -16.09
C ILE A 98 3.02 -4.99 -14.83
N ILE A 99 3.73 -3.90 -14.56
CA ILE A 99 3.59 -3.08 -13.36
C ILE A 99 2.88 -1.76 -13.71
N MET A 100 1.93 -1.35 -12.90
CA MET A 100 1.17 -0.09 -13.02
C MET A 100 1.04 0.58 -11.65
N GLY A 101 0.67 1.86 -11.65
CA GLY A 101 0.34 2.59 -10.41
C GLY A 101 -1.16 2.77 -10.26
N LEU A 102 -1.67 2.64 -9.04
CA LEU A 102 -3.06 2.93 -8.69
C LEU A 102 -3.08 3.87 -7.48
N MET A 103 -3.84 4.95 -7.53
CA MET A 103 -3.91 5.95 -6.47
C MET A 103 -5.36 6.14 -6.04
N ARG A 104 -5.61 6.18 -4.73
CA ARG A 104 -6.90 6.52 -4.13
C ARG A 104 -6.73 7.78 -3.31
N TYR A 105 -7.44 8.84 -3.68
CA TYR A 105 -7.45 10.13 -2.98
C TYR A 105 -8.74 10.29 -2.15
N ASP A 106 -8.65 10.98 -1.01
CA ASP A 106 -9.83 11.59 -0.41
C ASP A 106 -10.17 12.87 -1.20
N ILE A 107 -11.45 13.15 -1.46
CA ILE A 107 -11.87 14.40 -2.15
C ILE A 107 -11.71 15.61 -1.21
N HIS A 108 -11.46 15.39 0.07
CA HIS A 108 -11.24 16.49 0.99
C HIS A 108 -9.83 17.08 0.83
N THR A 109 -9.81 18.25 0.18
CA THR A 109 -8.74 19.26 0.06
C THR A 109 -7.55 18.92 -0.83
N ASP A 110 -7.51 19.54 -2.02
CA ASP A 110 -6.27 20.01 -2.67
C ASP A 110 -6.59 21.01 -3.80
N GLU A 111 -7.03 22.22 -3.42
CA GLU A 111 -7.00 23.40 -4.31
C GLU A 111 -6.09 24.53 -3.80
N ALA A 112 -5.34 24.32 -2.72
CA ALA A 112 -4.54 25.40 -2.13
C ALA A 112 -3.12 24.93 -1.84
N ASN A 113 -2.32 24.69 -2.88
CA ASN A 113 -0.86 24.71 -2.77
C ASN A 113 -0.23 25.14 -4.11
N SER A 114 -0.37 26.44 -4.42
CA SER A 114 0.54 27.14 -5.32
C SER A 114 1.17 28.31 -4.56
N GLU A 115 2.46 28.15 -4.32
CA GLU A 115 3.51 29.17 -4.19
C GLU A 115 3.59 30.11 -2.97
N MET A 116 4.85 30.14 -2.49
CA MET A 116 5.64 31.27 -2.01
C MET A 116 5.58 31.67 -0.53
N SER A 117 6.78 31.58 0.05
CA SER A 117 7.29 32.29 1.22
C SER A 117 6.83 33.74 1.29
N ASP A 118 6.29 34.17 2.45
CA ASP A 118 6.77 35.40 3.06
C ASP A 118 6.48 35.48 4.56
N LYS A 119 7.46 36.03 5.27
CA LYS A 119 7.34 36.40 6.68
C LYS A 119 6.42 37.62 6.75
N ASN A 120 5.35 37.57 7.53
CA ASN A 120 5.00 38.58 8.55
C ASN A 120 3.59 38.36 9.13
N HIS A 121 3.51 38.72 10.41
CA HIS A 121 2.34 38.77 11.26
C HIS A 121 1.21 39.63 10.69
N THR A 122 -0.03 39.12 10.56
CA THR A 122 -1.26 39.56 11.27
C THR A 122 -2.55 39.05 10.61
N ILE A 123 -3.43 38.55 11.48
CA ILE A 123 -4.90 38.41 11.38
C ILE A 123 -5.43 37.46 10.30
N ALA A 124 -5.93 36.31 10.80
CA ALA A 124 -6.70 35.34 10.06
C ALA A 124 -8.10 35.89 9.74
N GLU A 125 -8.31 36.39 8.53
CA GLU A 125 -9.64 36.47 7.92
C GLU A 125 -9.83 35.24 7.02
N GLY A 126 -10.85 34.44 7.32
CA GLY A 126 -11.32 33.38 6.42
C GLY A 126 -11.45 31.97 7.01
N LYS A 127 -11.00 31.70 8.24
CA LYS A 127 -11.37 30.49 8.98
C LYS A 127 -12.40 30.86 10.03
N GLY A 128 -13.63 30.34 9.90
CA GLY A 128 -14.75 30.66 10.79
C GLY A 128 -14.35 30.65 12.26
N MET A 129 -14.74 31.68 13.00
CA MET A 129 -14.45 31.81 14.42
C MET A 129 -15.31 30.82 15.21
N MET A 130 -14.68 29.95 16.01
CA MET A 130 -15.41 29.16 17.01
C MET A 130 -15.80 30.07 18.17
N LEU A 131 -17.10 30.14 18.45
CA LEU A 131 -17.66 30.84 19.59
C LEU A 131 -18.05 29.82 20.68
N ASP A 132 -17.98 30.24 21.94
CA ASP A 132 -18.56 29.47 23.05
C ASP A 132 -20.09 29.63 23.14
N GLU A 133 -20.72 28.95 24.10
CA GLU A 133 -22.17 29.00 24.34
C GLU A 133 -22.68 30.41 24.67
N SER A 134 -21.79 31.32 25.10
CA SER A 134 -22.06 32.72 25.37
C SER A 134 -21.63 33.67 24.24
N LEU A 135 -21.32 33.11 23.05
CA LEU A 135 -20.88 33.81 21.85
C LEU A 135 -19.54 34.54 21.98
N ASN A 136 -18.68 34.14 22.93
CA ASN A 136 -17.34 34.68 23.05
C ASN A 136 -16.36 33.90 22.17
N VAL A 137 -15.36 34.60 21.62
CA VAL A 137 -14.36 34.02 20.73
C VAL A 137 -13.43 33.08 21.50
N ILE A 138 -13.44 31.79 21.15
CA ILE A 138 -12.54 30.81 21.73
C ILE A 138 -11.15 31.00 21.11
N LYS A 139 -10.25 31.64 21.86
CA LYS A 139 -8.88 31.96 21.40
C LYS A 139 -7.90 30.79 21.50
N THR A 140 -8.33 29.62 22.00
CA THR A 140 -7.45 28.47 22.20
C THR A 140 -7.87 27.32 21.29
N VAL A 141 -6.93 26.82 20.51
CA VAL A 141 -7.13 25.62 19.70
C VAL A 141 -7.22 24.43 20.67
N PRO A 142 -8.30 23.65 20.67
CA PRO A 142 -8.40 22.49 21.54
C PRO A 142 -7.29 21.49 21.18
N ASN A 143 -6.51 21.05 22.19
CA ASN A 143 -5.41 20.09 22.06
C ASN A 143 -5.86 18.64 21.74
N LYS A 144 -7.13 18.46 21.36
CA LYS A 144 -7.75 17.16 21.09
C LYS A 144 -8.48 17.24 19.77
N SER A 145 -8.19 16.29 18.87
CA SER A 145 -8.87 16.24 17.58
C SER A 145 -10.38 16.06 17.78
N ILE A 146 -11.17 16.65 16.89
CA ILE A 146 -12.63 16.49 16.88
C ILE A 146 -13.01 15.01 16.85
N VAL A 147 -12.25 14.19 16.13
CA VAL A 147 -12.37 12.73 16.10
C VAL A 147 -12.26 12.11 17.50
N PHE A 148 -11.32 12.58 18.32
CA PHE A 148 -11.12 12.10 19.70
C PHE A 148 -12.29 12.45 20.63
N ILE A 149 -12.95 13.60 20.41
CA ILE A 149 -14.13 14.01 21.18
C ILE A 149 -15.37 13.21 20.76
N LEU A 150 -15.56 13.03 19.45
CA LEU A 150 -16.73 12.33 18.89
C LEU A 150 -16.71 10.81 19.16
N THR A 151 -15.52 10.21 19.31
CA THR A 151 -15.37 8.77 19.57
C THR A 151 -15.41 8.39 21.05
N GLY A 152 -15.67 9.34 21.95
CA GLY A 152 -16.06 9.08 23.35
C GLY A 152 -15.16 8.09 24.07
N SER A 153 -13.88 8.41 24.25
CA SER A 153 -12.91 7.78 25.18
C SER A 153 -13.09 6.28 25.49
N ASN A 154 -13.39 5.45 24.49
CA ASN A 154 -13.51 4.00 24.64
C ASN A 154 -13.00 3.24 23.41
N ALA A 155 -12.10 3.86 22.62
CA ALA A 155 -11.12 3.06 21.90
C ALA A 155 -10.24 2.42 22.97
N LYS A 156 -10.56 1.18 23.35
CA LYS A 156 -9.62 0.32 24.08
C LYS A 156 -8.27 0.55 23.42
N GLN A 157 -7.31 1.10 24.16
CA GLN A 157 -5.91 0.98 23.80
C GLN A 157 -5.71 -0.53 23.66
N GLN A 158 -5.81 -1.04 22.43
CA GLN A 158 -5.18 -2.30 22.09
C GLN A 158 -3.75 -2.05 22.51
N THR A 159 -3.35 -2.68 23.61
CA THR A 159 -1.98 -2.77 24.02
C THR A 159 -1.22 -3.08 22.74
N LYS A 160 -0.39 -2.13 22.27
CA LYS A 160 0.49 -2.36 21.13
C LYS A 160 1.27 -3.60 21.52
N LYS A 161 0.87 -4.78 21.01
CA LYS A 161 1.76 -5.93 21.00
C LYS A 161 3.03 -5.40 20.35
N ASN A 162 4.18 -5.69 20.94
CA ASN A 162 5.47 -5.39 20.33
C ASN A 162 5.50 -6.11 18.98
N GLN A 163 5.04 -5.44 17.92
CA GLN A 163 4.99 -5.96 16.58
C GLN A 163 6.43 -6.05 16.12
N LYS A 164 6.89 -7.28 15.93
CA LYS A 164 8.22 -7.55 15.41
C LYS A 164 8.20 -7.36 13.91
N PHE A 165 9.18 -6.63 13.41
CA PHE A 165 9.40 -6.43 11.99
C PHE A 165 10.65 -7.15 11.55
N TYR A 166 10.65 -7.56 10.29
CA TYR A 166 11.75 -8.29 9.70
C TYR A 166 12.09 -7.71 8.35
N TRP A 167 13.39 -7.57 8.11
CA TRP A 167 13.91 -7.26 6.79
C TRP A 167 14.07 -8.56 6.01
N VAL A 168 13.43 -8.62 4.85
CA VAL A 168 13.37 -9.82 4.02
C VAL A 168 14.07 -9.54 2.70
N VAL A 169 15.03 -10.40 2.36
CA VAL A 169 15.70 -10.38 1.05
C VAL A 169 15.43 -11.71 0.34
N THR A 170 14.73 -11.62 -0.78
CA THR A 170 14.44 -12.77 -1.64
C THR A 170 15.24 -12.65 -2.92
N LYS A 171 15.92 -13.73 -3.31
CA LYS A 171 16.63 -13.83 -4.59
C LYS A 171 16.06 -14.99 -5.37
N VAL A 172 15.40 -14.68 -6.47
CA VAL A 172 14.84 -15.67 -7.39
C VAL A 172 15.86 -15.91 -8.49
N ASN A 173 16.34 -17.15 -8.60
CA ASN A 173 17.37 -17.53 -9.56
C ASN A 173 16.74 -18.41 -10.64
N ASN A 174 16.79 -17.94 -11.89
CA ASN A 174 16.35 -18.68 -13.07
C ASN A 174 17.56 -18.98 -13.97
N GLU A 175 17.39 -19.87 -14.95
CA GLU A 175 18.45 -20.23 -15.91
C GLU A 175 18.99 -19.04 -16.71
N SER A 176 18.20 -17.97 -16.85
CA SER A 176 18.52 -16.76 -17.62
C SER A 176 18.92 -15.55 -16.76
N GLY A 177 18.93 -15.65 -15.43
CA GLY A 177 19.33 -14.54 -14.55
C GLY A 177 18.77 -14.63 -13.14
N SER A 178 19.13 -13.63 -12.31
CA SER A 178 18.67 -13.53 -10.91
C SER A 178 17.96 -12.21 -10.65
N CYS A 179 16.82 -12.25 -9.95
CA CYS A 179 16.12 -11.06 -9.45
C CYS A 179 16.22 -11.01 -7.93
N LYS A 180 16.57 -9.84 -7.36
CA LYS A 180 16.66 -9.62 -5.92
C LYS A 180 15.60 -8.60 -5.50
N THR A 181 14.78 -8.96 -4.53
CA THR A 181 13.78 -8.07 -3.92
C THR A 181 14.04 -7.95 -2.43
N MET A 182 13.78 -6.76 -1.88
CA MET A 182 13.95 -6.47 -0.46
C MET A 182 12.68 -5.81 0.06
N LYS A 183 12.21 -6.21 1.23
CA LYS A 183 11.00 -5.65 1.85
C LYS A 183 11.01 -5.79 3.36
N LEU A 184 10.40 -4.82 4.04
CA LEU A 184 10.10 -4.89 5.46
C LEU A 184 8.74 -5.59 5.63
N MET A 185 8.66 -6.55 6.55
CA MET A 185 7.46 -7.35 6.75
C MET A 185 7.19 -7.59 8.24
N ASP A 186 5.93 -7.85 8.57
CA ASP A 186 5.52 -8.26 9.92
C ASP A 186 5.81 -9.75 10.15
N GLU A 187 5.76 -10.16 11.43
CA GLU A 187 6.00 -11.54 11.83
C GLU A 187 5.08 -12.56 11.12
N GLU A 188 3.82 -12.20 10.91
CA GLU A 188 2.85 -13.11 10.29
C GLU A 188 3.14 -13.31 8.80
N ALA A 189 3.41 -12.24 8.04
CA ALA A 189 3.77 -12.37 6.63
C ALA A 189 5.10 -13.11 6.44
N VAL A 190 6.08 -12.88 7.32
CA VAL A 190 7.36 -13.60 7.32
C VAL A 190 7.14 -15.09 7.56
N GLY A 191 6.28 -15.46 8.51
CA GLY A 191 5.93 -16.86 8.77
C GLY A 191 5.32 -17.54 7.54
N ARG A 192 4.36 -16.87 6.88
CA ARG A 192 3.77 -17.35 5.61
C ARG A 192 4.81 -17.46 4.50
N LEU A 193 5.70 -16.48 4.38
CA LEU A 193 6.74 -16.45 3.35
C LEU A 193 7.75 -17.58 3.53
N ILE A 194 8.24 -17.81 4.76
CA ILE A 194 9.17 -18.90 5.07
C ILE A 194 8.51 -20.25 4.78
N LEU A 195 7.24 -20.44 5.16
CA LEU A 195 6.50 -21.67 4.88
C LEU A 195 6.40 -21.93 3.38
N ARG A 196 6.00 -20.91 2.61
CA ARG A 196 5.92 -20.98 1.16
C ARG A 196 7.28 -21.27 0.52
N HIS A 197 8.32 -20.56 0.93
CA HIS A 197 9.68 -20.77 0.44
C HIS A 197 10.17 -22.20 0.67
N LYS A 198 9.92 -22.76 1.87
CA LYS A 198 10.24 -24.17 2.17
C LYS A 198 9.53 -25.16 1.23
N GLN A 199 8.30 -24.86 0.81
CA GLN A 199 7.58 -25.68 -0.16
C GLN A 199 8.17 -25.51 -1.57
N GLU A 200 8.52 -24.28 -1.95
CA GLU A 200 9.10 -23.96 -3.26
C GLU A 200 10.50 -24.58 -3.46
N LEU A 201 11.29 -24.77 -2.40
CA LEU A 201 12.59 -25.45 -2.46
C LEU A 201 12.50 -26.89 -3.00
N ASN A 202 11.35 -27.55 -2.86
CA ASN A 202 11.12 -28.90 -3.39
C ASN A 202 10.78 -28.91 -4.89
N SER A 203 10.55 -27.75 -5.49
CA SER A 203 10.20 -27.61 -6.91
C SER A 203 11.44 -27.39 -7.78
N VAL A 204 11.38 -27.82 -9.05
CA VAL A 204 12.49 -27.66 -10.01
C VAL A 204 12.85 -26.19 -10.22
N SER A 205 11.84 -25.30 -10.23
CA SER A 205 12.01 -23.87 -10.43
C SER A 205 12.42 -23.12 -9.15
N GLY A 206 12.04 -23.60 -7.97
CA GLY A 206 12.27 -22.91 -6.70
C GLY A 206 13.51 -23.38 -5.93
N LYS A 207 14.13 -24.51 -6.31
CA LYS A 207 15.32 -25.07 -5.63
C LYS A 207 16.53 -24.13 -5.58
N LEU A 208 16.61 -23.17 -6.50
CA LEU A 208 17.71 -22.21 -6.59
C LEU A 208 17.37 -20.88 -5.89
N ASN A 209 16.14 -20.70 -5.39
CA ASN A 209 15.74 -19.46 -4.76
C ASN A 209 16.38 -19.33 -3.38
N GLU A 210 16.82 -18.12 -3.05
CA GLU A 210 17.40 -17.78 -1.76
C GLU A 210 16.47 -16.83 -1.01
N LEU A 211 16.31 -17.06 0.28
CA LEU A 211 15.55 -16.21 1.18
C LEU A 211 16.40 -15.99 2.42
N THR A 212 16.62 -14.72 2.78
CA THR A 212 17.28 -14.35 4.04
C THR A 212 16.42 -13.33 4.77
N VAL A 213 16.26 -13.52 6.07
CA VAL A 213 15.38 -12.72 6.92
C VAL A 213 16.18 -12.26 8.14
N TRP A 214 16.13 -10.97 8.47
CA TRP A 214 16.73 -10.38 9.66
C TRP A 214 15.66 -9.76 10.55
N GLU A 215 15.78 -9.92 11.86
CA GLU A 215 14.90 -9.24 12.82
C GLU A 215 15.34 -7.78 12.97
N VAL A 216 14.40 -6.84 12.83
CA VAL A 216 14.66 -5.40 12.90
C VAL A 216 14.04 -4.85 14.19
N TYR A 217 14.85 -4.15 14.99
CA TYR A 217 14.43 -3.60 16.28
C TYR A 217 13.87 -2.18 16.15
N ASN A 218 14.54 -1.34 15.36
CA ASN A 218 14.10 0.02 15.06
C ASN A 218 13.92 0.19 13.55
N THR A 219 12.67 0.09 13.09
CA THR A 219 12.35 0.12 11.66
C THR A 219 12.64 1.46 11.01
N THR A 220 12.35 2.58 11.70
CA THR A 220 12.54 3.92 11.16
C THR A 220 14.01 4.21 10.88
N GLU A 221 14.86 4.05 11.89
CA GLU A 221 16.30 4.29 11.75
C GLU A 221 16.94 3.29 10.79
N PHE A 222 16.51 2.02 10.83
CA PHE A 222 16.98 1.01 9.89
C PHE A 222 16.69 1.41 8.43
N MET A 223 15.49 1.89 8.13
CA MET A 223 15.11 2.31 6.78
C MET A 223 15.88 3.54 6.32
N GLU A 224 16.11 4.52 7.19
CA GLU A 224 16.95 5.69 6.89
C GLU A 224 18.39 5.28 6.51
N HIS A 225 18.98 4.38 7.29
CA HIS A 225 20.31 3.85 7.01
C HIS A 225 20.34 2.99 5.74
N GLN A 226 19.31 2.17 5.49
CA GLN A 226 19.20 1.32 4.32
C GLN A 226 18.97 2.11 3.03
N MET A 227 18.24 3.22 3.09
CA MET A 227 18.05 4.15 1.96
C MET A 227 19.34 4.87 1.60
N THR A 228 20.17 5.18 2.61
CA THR A 228 21.46 5.85 2.42
C THR A 228 22.55 4.87 1.95
N ASN A 229 22.52 3.63 2.47
CA ASN A 229 23.46 2.57 2.12
C ASN A 229 22.70 1.26 1.81
N PRO A 230 22.56 0.89 0.53
CA PRO A 230 21.85 -0.32 0.13
C PRO A 230 22.44 -1.63 0.69
N ASN A 231 23.69 -1.62 1.17
CA ASN A 231 24.36 -2.77 1.78
C ASN A 231 24.36 -2.73 3.32
N PHE A 232 23.62 -1.80 3.94
CA PHE A 232 23.61 -1.62 5.40
C PHE A 232 23.20 -2.88 6.16
N PHE A 233 22.24 -3.66 5.64
CA PHE A 233 21.83 -4.93 6.23
C PHE A 233 22.91 -6.04 6.23
N TYR A 234 24.04 -5.87 5.52
CA TYR A 234 25.21 -6.76 5.61
C TYR A 234 26.21 -6.33 6.69
N SER A 235 25.92 -5.30 7.48
CA SER A 235 26.82 -4.81 8.53
C SER A 235 27.07 -5.90 9.58
N LEU A 236 28.34 -6.08 9.95
CA LEU A 236 28.77 -7.10 10.93
C LEU A 236 28.36 -6.76 12.37
N THR A 237 28.05 -5.49 12.63
CA THR A 237 27.64 -4.95 13.93
C THR A 237 26.53 -3.92 13.70
N SER A 238 25.41 -4.06 14.41
CA SER A 238 24.32 -3.11 14.38
C SER A 238 23.46 -3.25 15.63
N ASP A 239 23.04 -2.13 16.21
CA ASP A 239 22.06 -2.10 17.31
C ASP A 239 20.62 -2.00 16.78
N LEU A 240 20.45 -1.80 15.47
CA LEU A 240 19.14 -1.55 14.82
C LEU A 240 18.48 -2.83 14.31
N PHE A 241 19.27 -3.86 14.05
CA PHE A 241 18.79 -5.15 13.56
C PHE A 241 19.71 -6.28 14.03
N ASN A 242 19.17 -7.49 14.11
CA ASN A 242 19.95 -8.66 14.44
C ASN A 242 20.88 -9.01 13.28
N THR A 243 22.20 -8.96 13.50
CA THR A 243 23.20 -9.29 12.49
C THR A 243 23.20 -10.78 12.12
N THR A 244 22.66 -11.63 13.00
CA THR A 244 22.40 -13.03 12.71
C THR A 244 21.02 -13.16 12.06
N PRO A 245 20.93 -13.68 10.82
CA PRO A 245 19.64 -13.81 10.15
C PRO A 245 18.74 -14.78 10.91
N TYR A 246 17.48 -14.38 11.10
CA TYR A 246 16.41 -15.21 11.65
C TYR A 246 16.14 -16.44 10.78
N TYR A 247 16.27 -16.29 9.46
CA TYR A 247 16.15 -17.39 8.51
C TYR A 247 17.10 -17.16 7.32
N SER A 248 17.76 -18.21 6.84
CA SER A 248 18.56 -18.16 5.60
C SER A 248 18.56 -19.51 4.88
N THR A 249 18.37 -19.50 3.56
CA THR A 249 18.47 -20.72 2.73
C THR A 249 19.88 -21.32 2.72
N HIS A 250 20.92 -20.49 2.84
CA HIS A 250 22.32 -20.92 2.79
C HIS A 250 22.88 -21.34 4.17
N ALA A 251 22.03 -21.43 5.19
CA ALA A 251 22.45 -21.95 6.49
C ALA A 251 22.70 -23.46 6.44
N LYS A 252 23.86 -23.86 5.91
CA LYS A 252 24.51 -25.14 6.20
C LYS A 252 25.75 -24.90 7.07
N VAL A 253 25.62 -25.37 8.32
CA VAL A 253 26.67 -25.89 9.22
C VAL A 253 27.61 -24.87 9.88
N ALA A 254 27.14 -24.26 10.97
CA ALA A 254 28.00 -24.05 12.14
C ALA A 254 27.72 -25.20 13.12
N ASN A 255 28.41 -26.32 12.90
CA ASN A 255 28.75 -27.38 13.88
C ASN A 255 29.51 -28.48 13.11
N LEU A 256 30.82 -28.28 13.02
CA LEU A 256 31.83 -29.33 13.08
C LEU A 256 32.63 -29.05 14.35
#